data_AF-A0A4R2PL29-F1
#
_entry.id   AF-A0A4R2PL29-F1
#
_cell.length_a   1.000
_cell.length_b   1.000
_cell.length_c   1.000
_cell.angle_alpha   90.00
_cell.angle_beta   90.00
_cell.angle_gamma   90.00
#
_symmetry.space_group_name_H-M   'P 1'
#
loop_
_entity.id
_entity.type
_entity.pdbx_description
1 polymer ?
#
loop_
_entity_poly.entity_id
_entity_poly.type
_entity_poly.pdbx_seq_one_letter_code
_entity_poly.pdbx_strand_id
1 'polypeptide(L)'
;MTPDQEKSLRERAADVPLEWRMAEIGPLDEADRAAFLQMVTAAHVAADEARRSVGRWVDAARRAEATWDDIGRAVGISRQAAQQRFGGWGEAGDPSAAAPGAVYRRRGLTAFNEVRALAEEGAKGGEAVACGPGWFAFCATDRQWTYHRAVALRPSRTIEAMAGDGWTLATEWYPFLYFKKAGPSLAA
;
A
#
# COMPACT_ATOMS: atom_id res chain seq x y z
N MET A 1 5.98 -27.73 -1.00
CA MET A 1 5.45 -27.91 0.37
C MET A 1 4.45 -29.04 0.33
N THR A 2 4.52 -30.02 1.22
CA THR A 2 3.51 -31.09 1.28
C THR A 2 2.22 -30.56 1.93
N PRO A 3 1.05 -31.18 1.68
CA PRO A 3 -0.20 -30.77 2.32
C PRO A 3 -0.12 -30.73 3.85
N ASP A 4 0.60 -31.67 4.47
CA ASP A 4 0.79 -31.71 5.93
C ASP A 4 1.66 -30.56 6.44
N GLN A 5 2.72 -30.20 5.70
CA GLN A 5 3.55 -29.04 6.02
C GLN A 5 2.75 -27.74 5.92
N GLU A 6 1.91 -27.61 4.89
CA GLU A 6 1.03 -26.45 4.72
C GLU A 6 0.02 -26.35 5.87
N LYS A 7 -0.62 -27.46 6.23
CA LYS A 7 -1.56 -27.53 7.36
C LYS A 7 -0.89 -27.10 8.67
N SER A 8 0.26 -27.69 8.98
CA SER A 8 1.03 -27.34 10.18
C SER A 8 1.49 -25.87 10.21
N LEU A 9 1.80 -25.28 9.05
CA LEU A 9 2.13 -23.85 8.97
C LEU A 9 0.90 -22.97 9.20
N ARG A 10 -0.26 -23.35 8.64
CA ARG A 10 -1.52 -22.61 8.80
C ARG A 10 -1.97 -22.59 10.26
N GLU A 11 -1.91 -23.72 10.96
CA GLU A 11 -2.25 -23.83 12.38
C GLU A 11 -1.37 -22.87 13.22
N ARG A 12 -0.04 -22.99 13.11
CA ARG A 12 0.89 -22.10 13.82
C ARG A 12 0.67 -20.63 13.50
N ALA A 13 0.42 -20.28 12.23
CA ALA A 13 0.19 -18.89 11.83
C ALA A 13 -1.12 -18.33 12.40
N ALA A 14 -2.17 -19.16 12.53
CA ALA A 14 -3.43 -18.76 13.13
C ALA A 14 -3.32 -18.53 14.64
N ASP A 15 -2.44 -19.28 15.30
CA ASP A 15 -2.26 -19.21 16.76
C ASP A 15 -1.38 -18.04 17.22
N VAL A 16 -0.57 -17.41 16.33
CA VAL A 16 0.33 -16.30 16.68
C VAL A 16 -0.33 -15.22 17.56
N PRO A 17 -1.52 -14.69 17.24
CA PRO A 17 -2.15 -13.67 18.08
C PRO A 17 -2.55 -14.20 19.46
N LEU A 18 -2.98 -15.47 19.54
CA LEU A 18 -3.41 -16.12 20.77
C LEU A 18 -2.21 -16.42 21.67
N GLU A 19 -1.14 -16.97 21.10
CA GLU A 19 0.13 -17.21 21.79
C GLU A 19 0.70 -15.92 22.39
N TRP A 20 0.73 -14.84 21.60
CA TRP A 20 1.16 -13.52 22.08
C TRP A 20 0.30 -13.04 23.26
N ARG A 21 -1.03 -13.11 23.14
CA ARG A 21 -1.93 -12.68 24.22
C ARG A 21 -1.69 -13.50 25.49
N MET A 22 -1.61 -14.82 25.37
CA MET A 22 -1.41 -15.71 26.51
C MET A 22 -0.08 -15.42 27.22
N ALA A 23 0.97 -15.07 26.47
CA ALA A 23 2.28 -14.74 27.02
C ALA A 23 2.33 -13.35 27.68
N GLU A 24 1.74 -12.32 27.06
CA GLU A 24 1.93 -10.92 27.48
C GLU A 24 0.80 -10.38 28.36
N ILE A 25 -0.42 -10.93 28.25
CA ILE A 25 -1.63 -10.42 28.90
C ILE A 25 -2.27 -11.48 29.79
N GLY A 26 -2.33 -12.72 29.32
CA GLY A 26 -2.99 -13.84 29.99
C GLY A 26 -4.25 -14.34 29.25
N PRO A 27 -5.09 -15.14 29.91
CA PRO A 27 -6.19 -15.83 29.25
C PRO A 27 -7.22 -14.88 28.61
N LEU A 28 -7.93 -15.41 27.61
CA LEU A 28 -9.06 -14.73 26.99
C LEU A 28 -10.30 -14.97 27.85
N ASP A 29 -10.93 -13.89 28.33
CA ASP A 29 -12.25 -13.98 28.95
C ASP A 29 -13.30 -13.94 27.84
N GLU A 30 -14.10 -15.00 27.74
CA GLU A 30 -15.15 -15.16 26.72
C GLU A 30 -16.28 -14.13 26.86
N ALA A 31 -16.43 -13.50 28.02
CA ALA A 31 -17.40 -12.43 28.24
C ALA A 31 -16.84 -11.03 27.93
N ASP A 32 -15.52 -10.88 27.77
CA ASP A 32 -14.88 -9.57 27.61
C ASP A 32 -14.79 -9.13 26.15
N ARG A 33 -15.73 -8.26 25.75
CA ARG A 33 -15.73 -7.61 24.43
C ARG A 33 -14.41 -6.88 24.13
N ALA A 34 -13.78 -6.24 25.10
CA ALA A 34 -12.53 -5.49 24.87
C ALA A 34 -11.38 -6.45 24.55
N ALA A 35 -11.33 -7.61 25.20
CA ALA A 35 -10.36 -8.65 24.91
C ALA A 35 -10.46 -9.14 23.46
N PHE A 36 -11.66 -9.35 22.92
CA PHE A 36 -11.83 -9.72 21.52
C PHE A 36 -11.40 -8.62 20.54
N LEU A 37 -11.64 -7.34 20.84
CA LEU A 37 -11.16 -6.24 19.99
C LEU A 37 -9.62 -6.15 19.97
N GLN A 38 -8.97 -6.43 21.10
CA GLN A 38 -7.50 -6.55 21.15
C GLN A 38 -7.02 -7.72 20.27
N MET A 39 -7.72 -8.85 20.27
CA MET A 39 -7.40 -9.99 19.40
C MET A 39 -7.54 -9.65 17.91
N VAL A 40 -8.57 -8.89 17.52
CA VAL A 40 -8.71 -8.38 16.14
C VAL A 40 -7.51 -7.52 15.76
N THR A 41 -7.06 -6.65 16.67
CA THR A 41 -5.90 -5.78 16.45
C THR A 41 -4.62 -6.61 16.32
N ALA A 42 -4.40 -7.58 17.21
CA ALA A 42 -3.23 -8.46 17.18
C ALA A 42 -3.16 -9.29 15.89
N ALA A 43 -4.30 -9.87 15.47
CA ALA A 43 -4.39 -10.59 14.21
C ALA A 43 -4.12 -9.69 13.00
N HIS A 44 -4.58 -8.44 13.03
CA HIS A 44 -4.28 -7.46 11.99
C HIS A 44 -2.79 -7.17 11.88
N VAL A 45 -2.10 -6.95 13.01
CA VAL A 45 -0.64 -6.75 13.06
C VAL A 45 0.11 -7.97 12.51
N ALA A 46 -0.27 -9.17 12.93
CA ALA A 46 0.32 -10.41 12.42
C ALA A 46 0.13 -10.55 10.90
N ALA A 47 -1.06 -10.23 10.39
CA ALA A 47 -1.36 -10.26 8.96
C ALA A 47 -0.53 -9.24 8.17
N ASP A 48 -0.30 -8.04 8.71
CA ASP A 48 0.58 -7.04 8.11
C ASP A 48 2.02 -7.52 7.98
N GLU A 49 2.57 -8.10 9.04
CA GLU A 49 3.94 -8.64 9.00
C GLU A 49 4.05 -9.85 8.07
N ALA A 50 3.04 -10.71 8.01
CA ALA A 50 2.98 -11.81 7.05
C ALA A 50 2.99 -11.29 5.60
N ARG A 51 2.18 -10.26 5.29
CA ARG A 51 2.18 -9.60 3.97
C ARG A 51 3.57 -9.06 3.60
N ARG A 52 4.25 -8.37 4.52
CA ARG A 52 5.61 -7.85 4.30
C ARG A 52 6.64 -8.98 4.12
N SER A 53 6.50 -10.06 4.89
CA SER A 53 7.37 -11.23 4.81
C SER A 53 7.32 -11.89 3.43
N VAL A 54 6.12 -12.05 2.86
CA VAL A 54 5.95 -12.56 1.48
C VAL A 54 6.71 -11.67 0.49
N GLY A 55 6.62 -10.34 0.61
CA GLY A 55 7.39 -9.41 -0.21
C GLY A 55 8.91 -9.64 -0.12
N ARG A 56 9.45 -9.76 1.10
CA ARG A 56 10.90 -10.03 1.32
C ARG A 56 11.36 -11.34 0.68
N TRP A 57 10.53 -12.38 0.75
CA TRP A 57 10.85 -13.67 0.13
C TRP A 57 10.73 -13.65 -1.39
N VAL A 58 9.77 -12.89 -1.94
CA VAL A 58 9.71 -12.64 -3.38
C VAL A 58 10.97 -11.90 -3.84
N ASP A 59 11.40 -10.85 -3.14
CA ASP A 59 12.65 -10.15 -3.47
C ASP A 59 13.87 -11.08 -3.40
N ALA A 60 13.93 -11.95 -2.40
CA ALA A 60 15.00 -12.95 -2.28
C ALA A 60 14.95 -13.96 -3.44
N ALA A 61 13.77 -14.44 -3.82
CA ALA A 61 13.60 -15.35 -4.95
C ALA A 61 13.99 -14.68 -6.28
N ARG A 62 13.62 -13.40 -6.48
CA ARG A 62 14.03 -12.62 -7.67
C ARG A 62 15.54 -12.44 -7.74
N ARG A 63 16.23 -12.20 -6.60
CA ARG A 63 17.70 -12.17 -6.53
C ARG A 63 18.35 -13.52 -6.81
N ALA A 64 17.66 -14.61 -6.50
CA ALA A 64 18.05 -15.97 -6.85
C ALA A 64 17.56 -16.38 -8.26
N GLU A 65 17.31 -15.40 -9.13
CA GLU A 65 16.94 -15.57 -10.55
C GLU A 65 15.60 -16.26 -10.82
N ALA A 66 14.73 -16.43 -9.82
CA ALA A 66 13.38 -16.97 -10.03
C ALA A 66 12.53 -16.04 -10.92
N THR A 67 11.80 -16.59 -11.89
CA THR A 67 10.96 -15.81 -12.80
C THR A 67 9.61 -15.43 -12.17
N TRP A 68 8.89 -14.47 -12.79
CA TRP A 68 7.51 -14.15 -12.36
C TRP A 68 6.55 -15.33 -12.52
N ASP A 69 6.85 -16.25 -13.45
CA ASP A 69 6.06 -17.47 -13.64
C ASP A 69 6.30 -18.46 -12.47
N ASP A 70 7.56 -18.62 -12.06
CA ASP A 70 7.91 -19.46 -10.90
C ASP A 70 7.27 -18.95 -9.61
N ILE A 71 7.27 -17.63 -9.40
CA ILE A 71 6.64 -16.99 -8.25
C ILE A 71 5.13 -17.14 -8.29
N GLY A 72 4.51 -16.94 -9.46
CA GLY A 72 3.07 -17.17 -9.64
C GLY A 72 2.67 -18.59 -9.30
N ARG A 73 3.40 -19.58 -9.84
CA ARG A 73 3.19 -21.00 -9.53
C ARG A 73 3.35 -21.30 -8.03
N ALA A 74 4.36 -20.72 -7.38
CA ALA A 74 4.64 -20.94 -5.96
C ALA A 74 3.53 -20.42 -5.02
N VAL A 75 2.85 -19.32 -5.38
CA VAL A 75 1.78 -18.71 -4.59
C VAL A 75 0.37 -18.97 -5.14
N GLY A 76 0.23 -19.80 -6.17
CA GLY A 76 -1.06 -20.22 -6.72
C GLY A 76 -1.80 -19.16 -7.54
N ILE A 77 -1.08 -18.26 -8.22
CA ILE A 77 -1.65 -17.21 -9.07
C ILE A 77 -0.97 -17.18 -10.46
N SER A 78 -1.56 -16.48 -11.43
CA SER A 78 -0.95 -16.33 -12.75
C SER A 78 0.32 -15.48 -12.70
N ARG A 79 1.22 -15.64 -13.70
CA ARG A 79 2.40 -14.79 -13.89
C ARG A 79 2.06 -13.29 -13.83
N GLN A 80 0.99 -12.89 -14.51
CA GLN A 80 0.56 -11.49 -14.57
C GLN A 80 0.08 -10.99 -13.20
N ALA A 81 -0.69 -11.81 -12.47
CA ALA A 81 -1.11 -11.48 -11.11
C ALA A 81 0.08 -11.38 -10.14
N ALA A 82 1.10 -12.24 -10.29
CA ALA A 82 2.33 -12.17 -9.52
C ALA A 82 3.13 -10.89 -9.81
N GLN A 83 3.28 -10.54 -11.09
CA GLN A 83 3.95 -9.30 -11.50
C GLN A 83 3.20 -8.05 -11.00
N GLN A 84 1.87 -8.04 -11.07
CA GLN A 84 1.07 -6.92 -10.55
C GLN A 84 1.22 -6.79 -9.03
N ARG A 85 1.19 -7.91 -8.30
CA ARG A 85 1.16 -7.93 -6.84
C ARG A 85 2.54 -7.73 -6.20
N PHE A 86 3.59 -8.25 -6.83
CA PHE A 86 4.94 -8.32 -6.25
C PHE A 86 6.02 -7.72 -7.14
N GLY A 87 5.69 -7.28 -8.36
CA GLY A 87 6.61 -6.80 -9.39
C GLY A 87 7.55 -5.68 -8.96
N GLY A 88 7.20 -4.99 -7.86
CA GLY A 88 7.63 -3.62 -7.67
C GLY A 88 7.04 -2.77 -8.77
N TRP A 89 6.28 -1.75 -8.38
CA TRP A 89 5.79 -0.73 -9.28
C TRP A 89 6.95 -0.21 -10.14
N GLY A 90 6.88 -0.45 -11.45
CA GLY A 90 7.96 -0.11 -12.39
C GLY A 90 8.34 1.36 -12.30
N GLU A 91 9.56 1.67 -12.75
CA GLU A 91 9.96 3.05 -13.04
C GLU A 91 8.88 3.76 -13.85
N ALA A 92 8.64 5.03 -13.55
CA ALA A 92 7.66 5.90 -14.19
C ALA A 92 7.59 5.69 -15.71
N GLY A 93 6.67 4.82 -16.13
CA GLY A 93 6.15 4.78 -17.48
C GLY A 93 5.08 5.85 -17.64
N ASP A 94 4.82 6.24 -18.87
CA ASP A 94 3.77 7.22 -19.18
C ASP A 94 2.41 6.73 -18.63
N PRO A 95 1.74 7.49 -17.74
CA PRO A 95 0.48 7.09 -17.13
C PRO A 95 -0.62 6.83 -18.15
N SER A 96 -0.57 7.55 -19.29
CA SER A 96 -1.47 7.39 -20.43
C SER A 96 -1.35 6.00 -21.09
N ALA A 97 -0.20 5.34 -20.94
CA ALA A 97 0.06 4.00 -21.49
C ALA A 97 -0.14 2.87 -20.46
N ALA A 98 -0.42 3.21 -19.20
CA ALA A 98 -0.69 2.23 -18.15
C ALA A 98 -2.16 1.78 -18.19
N ALA A 99 -2.40 0.48 -18.02
CA ALA A 99 -3.78 -0.02 -17.92
C ALA A 99 -4.51 0.67 -16.74
N PRO A 100 -5.79 1.05 -16.88
CA PRO A 100 -6.56 1.62 -15.77
C PRO A 100 -6.46 0.75 -14.50
N GLY A 101 -6.20 1.37 -13.35
CA GLY A 101 -5.97 0.69 -12.08
C GLY A 101 -4.54 0.17 -11.87
N ALA A 102 -3.65 0.26 -12.86
CA ALA A 102 -2.23 0.00 -12.64
C ALA A 102 -1.62 1.13 -11.84
N VAL A 103 -0.87 0.81 -10.79
CA VAL A 103 -0.07 1.82 -10.06
C VAL A 103 1.41 1.77 -10.49
N TYR A 104 2.11 2.90 -10.43
CA TYR A 104 3.49 3.08 -10.88
C TYR A 104 4.19 4.10 -9.98
N ARG A 105 5.54 4.17 -10.03
CA ARG A 105 6.32 5.06 -9.16
C ARG A 105 7.14 6.07 -9.93
N ARG A 106 7.05 7.33 -9.51
CA ARG A 106 7.96 8.40 -9.93
C ARG A 106 9.02 8.64 -8.87
N ARG A 107 10.30 8.57 -9.27
CA ARG A 107 11.48 8.74 -8.41
C ARG A 107 12.19 10.07 -8.69
N GLY A 108 13.17 10.41 -7.86
CA GLY A 108 13.93 11.67 -7.98
C GLY A 108 13.13 12.89 -7.50
N LEU A 109 12.10 12.66 -6.68
CA LEU A 109 11.24 13.70 -6.17
C LEU A 109 11.77 14.25 -4.85
N THR A 110 11.95 15.56 -4.77
CA THR A 110 12.36 16.29 -3.57
C THR A 110 11.25 17.26 -3.18
N ALA A 111 11.31 17.82 -1.97
CA ALA A 111 10.37 18.85 -1.51
C ALA A 111 10.35 20.14 -2.36
N PHE A 112 11.21 20.25 -3.38
CA PHE A 112 11.29 21.39 -4.29
C PHE A 112 10.64 21.13 -5.65
N ASN A 113 10.49 19.86 -6.05
CA ASN A 113 10.03 19.51 -7.40
C ASN A 113 8.78 18.63 -7.41
N GLU A 114 8.37 18.08 -6.25
CA GLU A 114 7.32 17.08 -6.17
C GLU A 114 5.94 17.66 -6.45
N VAL A 115 5.68 18.92 -6.11
CA VAL A 115 4.40 19.59 -6.42
C VAL A 115 4.21 19.71 -7.94
N ARG A 116 5.28 20.06 -8.68
CA ARG A 116 5.23 20.10 -10.15
C ARG A 116 5.03 18.71 -10.73
N ALA A 117 5.74 17.70 -10.20
CA ALA A 117 5.56 16.32 -10.62
C ALA A 117 4.14 15.82 -10.40
N LEU A 118 3.53 16.10 -9.23
CA LEU A 118 2.14 15.77 -8.93
C LEU A 118 1.18 16.39 -9.94
N ALA A 119 1.38 17.66 -10.32
CA ALA A 119 0.56 18.32 -11.33
C ALA A 119 0.67 17.65 -12.72
N GLU A 120 1.90 17.31 -13.14
CA GLU A 120 2.16 16.62 -14.41
C GLU A 120 1.51 15.22 -14.44
N GLU A 121 1.65 14.44 -13.36
CA GLU A 121 1.03 13.10 -13.27
C GLU A 121 -0.49 13.19 -13.19
N GLY A 122 -1.01 14.14 -12.40
CA GLY A 122 -2.45 14.35 -12.26
C GLY A 122 -3.13 14.73 -13.57
N ALA A 123 -2.49 15.53 -14.42
CA ALA A 123 -3.00 15.88 -15.74
C ALA A 123 -3.11 14.67 -16.69
N LYS A 124 -2.30 13.63 -16.47
CA LYS A 124 -2.32 12.37 -17.23
C LYS A 124 -3.19 11.28 -16.58
N GLY A 125 -3.87 11.63 -15.50
CA GLY A 125 -4.75 10.72 -14.76
C GLY A 125 -4.07 9.85 -13.71
N GLY A 126 -2.85 10.18 -13.31
CA GLY A 126 -2.20 9.58 -12.15
C GLY A 126 -2.80 10.08 -10.85
N GLU A 127 -3.54 9.21 -10.14
CA GLU A 127 -4.03 9.42 -8.79
C GLU A 127 -2.94 9.07 -7.76
N ALA A 128 -2.45 10.01 -6.97
CA ALA A 128 -1.46 9.74 -5.94
C ALA A 128 -2.08 8.88 -4.83
N VAL A 129 -1.40 7.78 -4.51
CA VAL A 129 -1.85 6.78 -3.53
C VAL A 129 -0.83 6.51 -2.43
N ALA A 130 0.44 6.87 -2.62
CA ALA A 130 1.46 6.80 -1.58
C ALA A 130 2.65 7.73 -1.90
N CYS A 131 3.42 8.09 -0.88
CA CYS A 131 4.70 8.77 -1.05
C CYS A 131 5.74 8.29 -0.03
N GLY A 132 7.00 8.58 -0.31
CA GLY A 132 8.11 8.39 0.61
C GLY A 132 9.32 9.23 0.19
N PRO A 133 10.45 9.09 0.90
CA PRO A 133 11.65 9.88 0.60
C PRO A 133 12.12 9.64 -0.84
N GLY A 134 12.06 10.67 -1.69
CA GLY A 134 12.54 10.57 -3.07
C GLY A 134 11.50 10.10 -4.11
N TRP A 135 10.27 9.75 -3.71
CA TRP A 135 9.31 9.11 -4.63
C TRP A 135 7.83 9.30 -4.30
N PHE A 136 7.00 9.18 -5.33
CA PHE A 136 5.53 9.07 -5.25
C PHE A 136 5.04 7.84 -6.01
N ALA A 137 3.94 7.25 -5.56
CA ALA A 137 3.21 6.21 -6.25
C ALA A 137 1.85 6.71 -6.71
N PHE A 138 1.48 6.36 -7.94
CA PHE A 138 0.28 6.84 -8.62
C PHE A 138 -0.49 5.67 -9.21
N CYS A 139 -1.82 5.66 -9.08
CA CYS A 139 -2.74 4.77 -9.76
C CYS A 139 -3.22 5.44 -11.05
N ALA A 140 -3.13 4.74 -12.19
CA ALA A 140 -3.64 5.22 -13.46
C ALA A 140 -5.17 5.20 -13.46
N THR A 141 -5.79 6.34 -13.78
CA THR A 141 -7.24 6.52 -13.84
C THR A 141 -7.66 7.20 -15.14
N ASP A 142 -8.95 7.16 -15.44
CA ASP A 142 -9.57 7.77 -16.62
C ASP A 142 -9.94 9.25 -16.41
N ARG A 143 -9.39 9.90 -15.38
CA ARG A 143 -9.71 11.28 -15.03
C ARG A 143 -8.52 12.03 -14.49
N GLN A 144 -8.54 13.35 -14.65
CA GLN A 144 -7.48 14.21 -14.14
C GLN A 144 -7.58 14.40 -12.62
N TRP A 145 -6.44 14.74 -12.02
CA TRP A 145 -6.33 15.05 -10.60
C TRP A 145 -5.58 16.37 -10.39
N THR A 146 -6.09 17.17 -9.46
CA THR A 146 -5.41 18.37 -8.96
C THR A 146 -4.90 18.12 -7.55
N TYR A 147 -3.71 18.63 -7.23
CA TYR A 147 -3.04 18.39 -5.96
C TYR A 147 -2.73 19.68 -5.22
N HIS A 148 -2.73 19.61 -3.88
CA HIS A 148 -2.28 20.68 -3.01
C HIS A 148 -1.42 20.13 -1.88
N ARG A 149 -0.25 20.73 -1.65
CA ARG A 149 0.63 20.39 -0.52
C ARG A 149 0.43 21.38 0.62
N ALA A 150 0.12 20.87 1.80
CA ALA A 150 0.13 21.64 3.05
C ALA A 150 1.31 21.19 3.94
N VAL A 151 1.81 22.11 4.77
CA VAL A 151 2.78 21.80 5.83
C VAL A 151 2.04 21.81 7.15
N ALA A 152 2.08 20.70 7.89
CA ALA A 152 1.35 20.57 9.15
C ALA A 152 2.18 19.84 10.20
N LEU A 153 2.54 20.55 11.28
CA LEU A 153 3.12 19.95 12.49
C LEU A 153 2.06 19.23 13.34
N ARG A 154 0.77 19.52 13.11
CA ARG A 154 -0.40 18.86 13.70
C ARG A 154 -1.41 18.47 12.60
N PRO A 155 -1.30 17.26 12.03
CA PRO A 155 -2.03 16.88 10.82
C PRO A 155 -3.56 17.00 10.90
N SER A 156 -4.18 16.58 12.02
CA SER A 156 -5.64 16.45 12.13
C SER A 156 -6.41 17.74 11.79
N ARG A 157 -5.98 18.89 12.32
CA ARG A 157 -6.65 20.18 12.08
C ARG A 157 -6.55 20.63 10.62
N THR A 158 -5.41 20.40 9.99
CA THR A 158 -5.20 20.73 8.58
C THR A 158 -6.03 19.84 7.68
N ILE A 159 -6.14 18.54 8.00
CA ILE A 159 -6.98 17.59 7.26
C ILE A 159 -8.45 18.00 7.33
N GLU A 160 -8.98 18.33 8.51
CA GLU A 160 -10.36 18.78 8.69
C GLU A 160 -10.67 20.07 7.90
N ALA A 161 -9.78 21.07 7.98
CA ALA A 161 -9.95 22.32 7.23
C ALA A 161 -9.96 22.07 5.72
N MET A 162 -9.01 21.28 5.21
CA MET A 162 -8.91 20.93 3.80
C MET A 162 -10.12 20.12 3.32
N ALA A 163 -10.64 19.22 4.15
CA ALA A 163 -11.87 18.47 3.86
C ALA A 163 -13.09 19.39 3.70
N GLY A 164 -13.20 20.43 4.54
CA GLY A 164 -14.24 21.46 4.41
C GLY A 164 -14.20 22.20 3.06
N ASP A 165 -13.01 22.38 2.51
CA ASP A 165 -12.79 22.97 1.18
C ASP A 165 -12.94 21.96 0.02
N GLY A 166 -13.40 20.74 0.31
CA GLY A 166 -13.64 19.68 -0.67
C GLY A 166 -12.37 18.94 -1.13
N TRP A 167 -11.27 19.06 -0.39
CA TRP A 167 -10.05 18.30 -0.65
C TRP A 167 -10.06 16.96 0.08
N THR A 168 -9.46 15.93 -0.52
CA THR A 168 -9.26 14.63 0.13
C THR A 168 -7.77 14.39 0.36
N LEU A 169 -7.38 13.85 1.51
CA LEU A 169 -5.99 13.47 1.75
C LEU A 169 -5.60 12.34 0.79
N ALA A 170 -4.54 12.54 0.00
CA ALA A 170 -4.01 11.56 -0.93
C ALA A 170 -2.95 10.67 -0.27
N THR A 171 -1.97 11.30 0.38
CA THR A 171 -0.86 10.65 1.08
C THR A 171 -0.15 11.68 1.97
N GLU A 172 0.69 11.23 2.88
CA GLU A 172 1.47 12.08 3.77
C GLU A 172 2.93 11.63 3.89
N TRP A 173 3.82 12.60 4.07
CA TRP A 173 5.19 12.38 4.48
C TRP A 173 5.61 13.56 5.35
N TYR A 174 5.66 13.32 6.67
CA TYR A 174 5.87 14.38 7.66
C TYR A 174 7.06 15.30 7.29
N PRO A 175 6.88 16.64 7.29
CA PRO A 175 5.71 17.41 7.76
C PRO A 175 4.68 17.75 6.66
N PHE A 176 4.77 17.12 5.50
CA PHE A 176 3.94 17.43 4.33
C PHE A 176 2.71 16.53 4.25
N LEU A 177 1.57 17.15 4.00
CA LEU A 177 0.31 16.52 3.65
C LEU A 177 -0.02 16.83 2.20
N TYR A 178 -0.35 15.81 1.41
CA TYR A 178 -0.69 15.96 0.01
C TYR A 178 -2.18 15.67 -0.17
N PHE A 179 -2.91 16.66 -0.66
CA PHE A 179 -4.35 16.59 -0.90
C PHE A 179 -4.64 16.49 -2.39
N LYS A 180 -5.76 15.88 -2.74
CA LYS A 180 -6.24 15.71 -4.12
C LYS A 180 -7.69 16.15 -4.30
N LYS A 181 -8.01 16.56 -5.52
CA LYS A 181 -9.37 16.83 -6.01
C LYS A 181 -9.52 16.23 -7.41
N ALA A 182 -10.67 15.59 -7.62
CA ALA A 182 -11.00 14.96 -8.88
C ALA A 182 -11.35 16.02 -9.93
N GLY A 183 -10.73 15.91 -11.11
CA GLY A 183 -10.94 16.77 -12.27
C GLY A 183 -11.82 16.10 -13.35
N PRO A 184 -11.81 16.64 -14.58
CA PRO A 184 -12.56 16.11 -15.71
C PRO A 184 -12.09 14.71 -16.12
N SER A 185 -12.95 13.96 -16.80
CA SER A 185 -12.56 12.69 -17.44
C SER A 185 -11.60 12.95 -18.61
N LEU A 186 -10.70 12.02 -18.84
CA LEU A 186 -9.78 11.97 -19.98
C LEU A 186 -10.43 11.35 -21.23
N ALA A 187 -11.57 10.69 -21.08
CA ALA A 187 -12.39 10.22 -22.20
C ALA A 187 -13.29 11.39 -22.67
N ALA A 188 -12.78 12.19 -23.61
CA ALA A 188 -13.54 13.17 -24.37
C ALA A 188 -13.59 12.76 -25.85
#